data_AF-A0A9D8YTE6-F1
#
_entry.id   AF-A0A9D8YTE6-F1
#
_cell.length_a   1.000
_cell.length_b   1.000
_cell.length_c   1.000
_cell.angle_alpha   90.00
_cell.angle_beta   90.00
_cell.angle_gamma   90.00
#
_symmetry.space_group_name_H-M   'P 1'
#
loop_
_entity.id
_entity.type
_entity.pdbx_description
1 polymer ?
#
loop_
_entity_poly.entity_id
_entity_poly.type
_entity_poly.pdbx_seq_one_letter_code
_entity_poly.pdbx_strand_id
1 'polypeptide(L)'
;MDVQSLTQHQIQEHVKNAKHLNTNAEHVRMLFVPNNIDAHNFGELCTIYKTVVNQTFDTVVVIESYTGHLQKKLAMPSNKVFETRFGEVPVNDFLRNEFCDEEDDFFIADEGYSKEMSLYTQLPILQSCFSDFEVVSLQIGDYDPAIIRELAYTLDELLLNRNALIVYCCDVPASSPEELEKLRSLVVNNKESGLMHYLNSNEKTVKGARAFMSGILVARSWGYDVEFLDHIESATNICGYAKRTEPQMA
;
A
#
# COMPACT_ATOMS: atom_id res chain seq x y z
N MET A 1 -12.05 -20.42 1.26
CA MET A 1 -12.92 -19.32 1.73
C MET A 1 -13.08 -18.35 0.58
N ASP A 2 -14.30 -17.99 0.20
CA ASP A 2 -14.51 -16.97 -0.81
C ASP A 2 -14.57 -15.59 -0.15
N VAL A 3 -13.45 -14.87 -0.16
CA VAL A 3 -13.31 -13.55 0.50
C VAL A 3 -14.29 -12.53 -0.08
N GLN A 4 -14.60 -12.63 -1.38
CA GLN A 4 -15.49 -11.69 -2.07
C GLN A 4 -16.95 -11.83 -1.62
N SER A 5 -17.29 -12.96 -0.97
CA SER A 5 -18.62 -13.22 -0.42
C SER A 5 -18.82 -12.76 1.02
N LEU A 6 -17.75 -12.47 1.78
CA LEU A 6 -17.82 -12.17 3.21
C LEU A 6 -18.55 -10.85 3.48
N THR A 7 -19.45 -10.77 4.46
CA THR A 7 -20.06 -9.48 4.83
C THR A 7 -19.06 -8.53 5.49
N GLN A 8 -19.38 -7.24 5.56
CA GLN A 8 -18.56 -6.23 6.24
C GLN A 8 -18.26 -6.63 7.69
N HIS A 9 -19.28 -7.13 8.41
CA HIS A 9 -19.14 -7.64 9.78
C HIS A 9 -18.24 -8.89 9.86
N GLN A 10 -18.30 -9.79 8.89
CA GLN A 10 -17.41 -10.96 8.87
C GLN A 10 -15.95 -10.54 8.68
N ILE A 11 -15.68 -9.59 7.77
CA ILE A 11 -14.32 -9.05 7.59
C ILE A 11 -13.84 -8.38 8.87
N GLN A 12 -14.67 -7.55 9.51
CA GLN A 12 -14.37 -6.92 10.81
C GLN A 12 -13.96 -7.95 11.87
N GLU A 13 -14.73 -9.02 12.02
CA GLU A 13 -14.42 -10.08 12.97
C GLU A 13 -13.12 -10.82 12.61
N HIS A 14 -12.84 -11.06 11.34
CA HIS A 14 -11.57 -11.66 10.92
C HIS A 14 -10.37 -10.76 11.25
N VAL A 15 -10.46 -9.46 10.98
CA VAL A 15 -9.41 -8.48 11.30
C VAL A 15 -9.21 -8.40 12.83
N LYS A 16 -10.30 -8.28 13.59
CA LYS A 16 -10.25 -8.20 15.05
C LYS A 16 -9.63 -9.45 15.69
N ASN A 17 -9.94 -10.63 15.15
CA ASN A 17 -9.44 -11.91 15.65
C ASN A 17 -8.09 -12.35 15.06
N ALA A 18 -7.51 -11.57 14.13
CA ALA A 18 -6.21 -11.86 13.54
C ALA A 18 -5.07 -11.85 14.58
N LYS A 19 -3.92 -12.42 14.23
CA LYS A 19 -2.75 -12.46 15.10
C LYS A 19 -2.39 -11.03 15.53
N HIS A 20 -2.25 -10.81 16.85
CA HIS A 20 -1.77 -9.53 17.35
C HIS A 20 -0.27 -9.46 17.10
N LEU A 21 0.18 -8.44 16.37
CA LEU A 21 1.59 -8.11 16.26
C LEU A 21 1.95 -7.26 17.48
N ASN A 22 2.97 -7.67 18.26
CA ASN A 22 3.52 -6.81 19.30
C ASN A 22 4.31 -5.67 18.65
N THR A 23 3.57 -4.76 18.04
CA THR A 23 4.09 -3.52 17.54
C THR A 23 4.13 -2.61 18.76
N ASN A 24 5.31 -2.34 19.33
CA ASN A 24 5.51 -1.15 20.18
C ASN A 24 5.34 0.14 19.35
N ALA A 25 4.46 0.13 18.35
CA ALA A 25 4.19 1.16 17.38
C ALA A 25 2.90 1.83 17.79
N GLU A 26 3.00 3.08 18.23
CA GLU A 26 1.80 3.90 18.42
C GLU A 26 1.23 4.40 17.08
N HIS A 27 2.01 4.35 15.99
CA HIS A 27 1.61 4.97 14.73
C HIS A 27 2.11 4.23 13.48
N VAL A 28 1.22 3.40 12.91
CA VAL A 28 1.39 2.77 11.58
C VAL A 28 0.70 3.63 10.53
N ARG A 29 1.42 4.01 9.47
CA ARG A 29 0.88 4.91 8.41
C ARG A 29 1.02 4.37 6.98
N MET A 30 1.68 3.22 6.81
CA MET A 30 1.84 2.61 5.50
C MET A 30 1.62 1.11 5.61
N LEU A 31 0.85 0.55 4.69
CA LEU A 31 0.65 -0.88 4.55
C LEU A 31 1.19 -1.34 3.19
N PHE A 32 1.77 -2.53 3.17
CA PHE A 32 2.18 -3.24 1.96
C PHE A 32 1.30 -4.48 1.85
N VAL A 33 0.40 -4.49 0.87
CA VAL A 33 -0.67 -5.49 0.74
C VAL A 33 -0.68 -6.08 -0.67
N PRO A 34 -1.13 -7.33 -0.86
CA PRO A 34 -1.23 -7.94 -2.18
C PRO A 34 -2.17 -7.18 -3.11
N ASN A 35 -1.91 -7.25 -4.41
CA ASN A 35 -2.77 -6.66 -5.44
C ASN A 35 -4.17 -7.30 -5.45
N ASN A 36 -4.20 -8.61 -5.21
CA ASN A 36 -5.42 -9.42 -5.20
C ASN A 36 -5.57 -10.16 -3.87
N ILE A 37 -6.80 -10.22 -3.38
CA ILE A 37 -7.13 -10.89 -2.11
C ILE A 37 -7.80 -12.22 -2.40
N ASP A 38 -7.27 -13.30 -1.82
CA ASP A 38 -7.80 -14.65 -1.93
C ASP A 38 -7.76 -15.38 -0.57
N ALA A 39 -8.17 -16.65 -0.57
CA ALA A 39 -8.20 -17.46 0.66
C ALA A 39 -6.83 -17.68 1.30
N HIS A 40 -5.74 -17.61 0.54
CA HIS A 40 -4.38 -17.91 0.97
C HIS A 40 -3.71 -16.71 1.64
N ASN A 41 -3.99 -15.48 1.15
CA ASN A 41 -3.39 -14.26 1.70
C ASN A 41 -4.30 -13.46 2.64
N PHE A 42 -5.59 -13.79 2.75
CA PHE A 42 -6.52 -13.02 3.59
C PHE A 42 -6.15 -12.99 5.08
N GLY A 43 -5.55 -14.05 5.62
CA GLY A 43 -5.08 -14.09 7.02
C GLY A 43 -3.94 -13.10 7.29
N GLU A 44 -3.00 -13.00 6.36
CA GLU A 44 -1.90 -12.02 6.39
C GLU A 44 -2.44 -10.60 6.30
N LEU A 45 -3.40 -10.39 5.39
CA LEU A 45 -4.08 -9.12 5.21
C LEU A 45 -4.79 -8.67 6.49
N CYS A 46 -5.56 -9.56 7.12
CA CYS A 46 -6.24 -9.28 8.39
C CYS A 46 -5.25 -8.93 9.50
N THR A 47 -4.10 -9.62 9.56
CA THR A 47 -3.04 -9.35 10.53
C THR A 47 -2.45 -7.95 10.34
N ILE A 48 -2.23 -7.51 9.10
CA ILE A 48 -1.74 -6.16 8.81
C ILE A 48 -2.78 -5.09 9.08
N TYR A 49 -4.03 -5.24 8.63
CA TYR A 49 -5.08 -4.26 8.92
C TYR A 49 -5.35 -4.11 10.43
N LYS A 50 -5.18 -5.18 11.22
CA LYS A 50 -5.29 -5.13 12.68
C LYS A 50 -4.32 -4.11 13.32
N THR A 51 -3.19 -3.80 12.68
CA THR A 51 -2.23 -2.79 13.17
C THR A 51 -2.78 -1.35 13.09
N VAL A 52 -3.81 -1.12 12.28
CA VAL A 52 -4.38 0.21 12.02
C VAL A 52 -5.84 0.37 12.44
N VAL A 53 -6.57 -0.69 12.81
CA VAL A 53 -8.01 -0.59 13.12
C VAL A 53 -8.36 0.27 14.34
N ASN A 54 -7.42 0.52 15.24
CA ASN A 54 -7.62 1.42 16.40
C ASN A 54 -7.18 2.86 16.11
N GLN A 55 -6.75 3.15 14.88
CA GLN A 55 -6.40 4.48 14.40
C GLN A 55 -7.53 5.01 13.51
N THR A 56 -7.56 6.32 13.31
CA THR A 56 -8.51 7.01 12.42
C THR A 56 -7.72 7.69 11.31
N PHE A 57 -8.23 7.68 10.08
CA PHE A 57 -7.59 8.37 8.95
C PHE A 57 -8.65 9.19 8.20
N ASP A 58 -8.32 10.44 7.87
CA ASP A 58 -9.20 11.29 7.07
C ASP A 58 -9.14 10.87 5.59
N THR A 59 -7.98 10.39 5.15
CA THR A 59 -7.76 9.96 3.77
C THR A 59 -6.90 8.71 3.68
N VAL A 60 -7.28 7.82 2.77
CA VAL A 60 -6.49 6.65 2.39
C VAL A 60 -5.97 6.85 0.97
N VAL A 61 -4.67 6.73 0.77
CA VAL A 61 -4.06 6.77 -0.57
C VAL A 61 -3.70 5.35 -0.97
N VAL A 62 -4.37 4.82 -2.00
CA VAL A 62 -4.13 3.47 -2.53
C VAL A 62 -3.27 3.58 -3.77
N ILE A 63 -2.06 3.03 -3.70
CA ILE A 63 -1.04 3.13 -4.74
C ILE A 63 -0.81 1.74 -5.34
N GLU A 64 -0.98 1.61 -6.65
CA GLU A 64 -0.71 0.37 -7.38
C GLU A 64 0.21 0.59 -8.58
N SER A 65 0.94 -0.44 -8.99
CA SER A 65 1.72 -0.39 -10.22
C SER A 65 0.87 -0.85 -11.38
N TYR A 66 0.73 -0.04 -12.42
CA TYR A 66 0.01 -0.47 -13.61
C TYR A 66 0.81 -1.51 -14.40
N THR A 67 0.15 -2.61 -14.77
CA THR A 67 0.70 -3.66 -15.63
C THR A 67 0.40 -3.34 -17.09
N GLY A 68 1.32 -2.61 -17.72
CA GLY A 68 1.18 -2.20 -19.11
C GLY A 68 1.93 -0.91 -19.37
N HIS A 69 1.43 -0.15 -20.35
CA HIS A 69 1.93 1.17 -20.69
C HIS A 69 0.79 2.18 -20.54
N LEU A 70 0.98 3.19 -19.71
CA LEU A 70 0.14 4.39 -19.65
C LEU A 70 0.86 5.54 -20.34
N GLN A 71 0.15 6.44 -21.00
CA GLN A 71 0.77 7.68 -21.47
C GLN A 71 1.06 8.61 -20.30
N LYS A 72 0.23 8.54 -19.25
CA LYS A 72 0.37 9.32 -18.02
C LYS A 72 1.15 8.53 -16.99
N LYS A 73 2.21 9.15 -16.45
CA LYS A 73 3.19 8.46 -15.59
C LYS A 73 2.62 8.13 -14.22
N LEU A 74 1.93 9.08 -13.59
CA LEU A 74 1.22 8.92 -12.32
C LEU A 74 -0.26 9.28 -12.54
N ALA A 75 -1.09 8.29 -12.82
CA ALA A 75 -2.49 8.49 -13.18
C ALA A 75 -3.42 8.28 -11.98
N MET A 76 -4.35 9.21 -11.78
CA MET A 76 -5.41 9.12 -10.77
C MET A 76 -6.78 9.13 -11.48
N PRO A 77 -7.66 8.14 -11.24
CA PRO A 77 -8.97 8.09 -11.89
C PRO A 77 -9.80 9.35 -11.61
N SER A 78 -10.59 9.78 -12.59
CA SER A 78 -11.43 10.99 -12.55
C SER A 78 -12.72 10.84 -11.73
N ASN A 79 -13.03 9.61 -11.30
CA ASN A 79 -14.16 9.27 -10.46
C ASN A 79 -14.31 10.23 -9.26
N LYS A 80 -15.55 10.56 -8.90
CA LYS A 80 -15.87 11.29 -7.66
C LYS A 80 -16.14 10.35 -6.49
N VAL A 81 -16.59 9.14 -6.79
CA VAL A 81 -16.82 8.06 -5.85
C VAL A 81 -16.36 6.74 -6.46
N PHE A 82 -15.91 5.81 -5.62
CA PHE A 82 -15.71 4.42 -5.99
C PHE A 82 -16.81 3.57 -5.35
N GLU A 83 -17.60 2.90 -6.19
CA GLU A 83 -18.66 1.99 -5.74
C GLU A 83 -18.07 0.61 -5.39
N THR A 84 -18.37 0.14 -4.19
CA THR A 84 -18.08 -1.23 -3.74
C THR A 84 -19.36 -1.95 -3.36
N ARG A 85 -19.25 -3.23 -3.02
CA ARG A 85 -20.34 -4.04 -2.47
C ARG A 85 -20.85 -3.59 -1.08
N PHE A 86 -20.16 -2.67 -0.41
CA PHE A 86 -20.56 -2.10 0.88
C PHE A 86 -21.00 -0.63 0.78
N GLY A 87 -21.06 -0.08 -0.44
CA GLY A 87 -21.47 1.30 -0.69
C GLY A 87 -20.37 2.11 -1.36
N GLU A 88 -20.61 3.41 -1.47
CA GLU A 88 -19.69 4.35 -2.11
C GLU A 88 -18.57 4.76 -1.14
N VAL A 89 -17.37 4.98 -1.71
CA VAL A 89 -16.25 5.63 -1.03
C VAL A 89 -15.96 6.94 -1.76
N PRO A 90 -16.08 8.11 -1.11
CA PRO A 90 -15.81 9.39 -1.75
C PRO A 90 -14.33 9.55 -2.08
N VAL A 91 -14.03 10.18 -3.21
CA VAL A 91 -12.67 10.54 -3.58
C VAL A 91 -12.28 11.86 -2.92
N ASN A 92 -11.09 11.92 -2.32
CA ASN A 92 -10.53 13.18 -1.85
C ASN A 92 -10.09 14.03 -3.06
N ASP A 93 -11.04 14.76 -3.63
CA ASP A 93 -10.82 15.58 -4.82
C ASP A 93 -9.84 16.72 -4.55
N PHE A 94 -9.83 17.25 -3.32
CA PHE A 94 -8.90 18.31 -2.93
C PHE A 94 -7.46 17.82 -2.99
N LEU A 95 -7.13 16.72 -2.30
CA LEU A 95 -5.81 16.12 -2.33
C LEU A 95 -5.41 15.66 -3.74
N ARG A 96 -6.35 15.12 -4.52
CA ARG A 96 -6.08 14.73 -5.92
C ARG A 96 -5.64 15.92 -6.78
N ASN A 97 -6.22 17.11 -6.57
CA ASN A 97 -5.79 18.31 -7.28
C ASN A 97 -4.45 18.83 -6.74
N GLU A 98 -4.20 18.75 -5.42
CA GLU A 98 -2.89 19.11 -4.85
C GLU A 98 -1.75 18.26 -5.43
N PHE A 99 -1.97 16.97 -5.68
CA PHE A 99 -1.00 16.13 -6.40
C PHE A 99 -0.67 16.66 -7.80
N CYS A 100 -1.66 17.14 -8.54
CA CYS A 100 -1.45 17.72 -9.87
C CYS A 100 -0.82 19.12 -9.85
N ASP A 101 -1.01 19.86 -8.76
CA ASP A 101 -0.44 21.20 -8.59
C ASP A 101 1.03 21.15 -8.10
N GLU A 102 1.41 20.10 -7.36
CA GLU A 102 2.76 19.94 -6.82
C GLU A 102 3.77 19.50 -7.89
N GLU A 103 3.40 18.58 -8.78
CA GLU A 103 4.31 18.01 -9.78
C GLU A 103 3.60 17.70 -11.12
N ASP A 104 4.29 17.95 -12.24
CA ASP A 104 3.74 17.88 -13.61
C ASP A 104 3.44 16.44 -14.07
N ASP A 105 4.01 15.40 -13.44
CA ASP A 105 3.79 14.00 -13.86
C ASP A 105 2.54 13.35 -13.23
N PHE A 106 1.81 14.06 -12.38
CA PHE A 106 0.53 13.63 -11.82
C PHE A 106 -0.64 14.08 -12.68
N PHE A 107 -1.48 13.14 -13.07
CA PHE A 107 -2.61 13.41 -13.96
C PHE A 107 -3.91 12.81 -13.44
N ILE A 108 -4.99 13.60 -13.47
CA ILE A 108 -6.34 13.05 -13.43
C ILE A 108 -6.64 12.44 -14.81
N ALA A 109 -6.60 11.12 -14.91
CA ALA A 109 -6.75 10.40 -16.17
C ALA A 109 -7.28 8.98 -15.96
N ASP A 110 -8.19 8.56 -16.85
CA ASP A 110 -8.87 7.26 -16.78
C ASP A 110 -8.20 6.17 -17.65
N GLU A 111 -7.04 6.41 -18.27
CA GLU A 111 -6.36 5.44 -19.14
C GLU A 111 -6.08 4.10 -18.45
N GLY A 112 -5.73 4.14 -17.17
CA GLY A 112 -5.48 2.95 -16.36
C GLY A 112 -6.69 2.48 -15.55
N TYR A 113 -7.81 3.19 -15.61
CA TYR A 113 -8.98 2.85 -14.80
C TYR A 113 -9.60 1.51 -15.25
N SER A 114 -9.77 0.60 -14.30
CA SER A 114 -10.43 -0.68 -14.51
C SER A 114 -11.13 -1.13 -13.22
N LYS A 115 -12.21 -1.91 -13.36
CA LYS A 115 -12.83 -2.60 -12.21
C LYS A 115 -11.96 -3.73 -11.65
N GLU A 116 -10.86 -4.08 -12.33
CA GLU A 116 -9.85 -5.05 -11.89
C GLU A 116 -8.70 -4.42 -11.10
N MET A 117 -8.71 -3.11 -10.90
CA MET A 117 -7.73 -2.41 -10.08
C MET A 117 -7.66 -2.98 -8.67
N SER A 118 -6.45 -3.02 -8.10
CA SER A 118 -6.20 -3.46 -6.73
C SER A 118 -6.99 -2.61 -5.72
N LEU A 119 -7.28 -1.35 -6.06
CA LEU A 119 -8.21 -0.50 -5.32
C LEU A 119 -9.52 -1.23 -4.93
N TYR A 120 -10.16 -1.89 -5.89
CA TYR A 120 -11.47 -2.53 -5.67
C TYR A 120 -11.38 -3.78 -4.78
N THR A 121 -10.20 -4.38 -4.66
CA THR A 121 -9.97 -5.47 -3.70
C THR A 121 -9.77 -4.91 -2.29
N GLN A 122 -9.08 -3.77 -2.15
CA GLN A 122 -8.76 -3.17 -0.85
C GLN A 122 -9.93 -2.40 -0.22
N LEU A 123 -10.74 -1.68 -1.00
CA LEU A 123 -11.82 -0.83 -0.46
C LEU A 123 -12.82 -1.58 0.45
N PRO A 124 -13.27 -2.82 0.14
CA PRO A 124 -14.14 -3.58 1.05
C PRO A 124 -13.50 -3.87 2.41
N ILE A 125 -12.18 -4.09 2.46
CA ILE A 125 -11.45 -4.28 3.72
C ILE A 125 -11.33 -2.96 4.48
N LEU A 126 -10.99 -1.88 3.77
CA LEU A 126 -10.91 -0.53 4.33
C LEU A 126 -12.25 -0.07 4.94
N GLN A 127 -13.37 -0.21 4.21
CA GLN A 127 -14.72 0.08 4.72
C GLN A 127 -15.13 -0.82 5.89
N SER A 128 -14.53 -2.00 6.00
CA SER A 128 -14.74 -2.86 7.18
C SER A 128 -13.94 -2.35 8.38
N CYS A 129 -12.77 -1.74 8.18
CA CYS A 129 -11.91 -1.25 9.27
C CYS A 129 -12.22 0.19 9.71
N PHE A 130 -12.72 1.03 8.80
CA PHE A 130 -12.90 2.46 9.01
C PHE A 130 -14.30 2.90 8.58
N SER A 131 -14.91 3.83 9.31
CA SER A 131 -16.28 4.30 9.03
C SER A 131 -16.33 5.44 8.02
N ASP A 132 -15.45 6.43 8.15
CA ASP A 132 -15.50 7.68 7.41
C ASP A 132 -14.09 8.03 6.94
N PHE A 133 -13.81 7.82 5.66
CA PHE A 133 -12.56 8.22 5.01
C PHE A 133 -12.83 8.56 3.54
N GLU A 134 -12.01 9.44 3.00
CA GLU A 134 -11.93 9.68 1.57
C GLU A 134 -10.75 8.90 0.95
N VAL A 135 -10.80 8.62 -0.34
CA VAL A 135 -9.73 7.87 -1.02
C VAL A 135 -9.09 8.65 -2.17
N VAL A 136 -7.77 8.51 -2.33
CA VAL A 136 -7.08 8.82 -3.58
C VAL A 136 -6.52 7.52 -4.13
N SER A 137 -6.87 7.19 -5.38
CA SER A 137 -6.26 6.07 -6.08
C SER A 137 -5.22 6.58 -7.06
N LEU A 138 -4.00 6.04 -6.98
CA LEU A 138 -2.87 6.42 -7.81
C LEU A 138 -2.26 5.19 -8.47
N GLN A 139 -2.06 5.28 -9.78
CA GLN A 139 -1.46 4.24 -10.60
C GLN A 139 -0.11 4.69 -11.13
N ILE A 140 0.92 3.87 -10.92
CA ILE A 140 2.26 4.12 -11.44
C ILE A 140 2.41 3.43 -12.80
N GLY A 141 2.36 4.22 -13.86
CA GLY A 141 2.47 3.78 -15.25
C GLY A 141 3.89 3.70 -15.80
N ASP A 142 4.83 4.46 -15.21
CA ASP A 142 6.21 4.59 -15.73
C ASP A 142 7.22 3.72 -14.96
N TYR A 143 8.25 3.21 -15.65
CA TYR A 143 9.34 2.43 -15.05
C TYR A 143 10.55 3.27 -14.65
N ASP A 144 10.58 4.56 -15.00
CA ASP A 144 11.71 5.43 -14.71
C ASP A 144 11.89 5.64 -13.19
N PRO A 145 13.08 5.32 -12.64
CA PRO A 145 13.48 5.66 -11.28
C PRO A 145 13.18 7.09 -10.83
N ALA A 146 13.25 8.07 -11.74
CA ALA A 146 12.95 9.47 -11.43
C ALA A 146 11.50 9.64 -10.96
N ILE A 147 10.55 8.98 -11.62
CA ILE A 147 9.11 9.04 -11.28
C ILE A 147 8.81 8.47 -9.91
N ILE A 148 9.55 7.43 -9.50
CA ILE A 148 9.38 6.85 -8.17
C ILE A 148 9.88 7.80 -7.07
N ARG A 149 10.95 8.55 -7.35
CA ARG A 149 11.46 9.57 -6.42
C ARG A 149 10.52 10.78 -6.34
N GLU A 150 10.02 11.24 -7.48
CA GLU A 150 9.06 12.33 -7.56
C GLU A 150 7.76 11.98 -6.82
N LEU A 151 7.25 10.76 -7.01
CA LEU A 151 6.13 10.25 -6.22
C LEU A 151 6.45 10.26 -4.72
N ALA A 152 7.62 9.76 -4.31
CA ALA A 152 8.00 9.73 -2.90
C ALA A 152 8.12 11.14 -2.29
N TYR A 153 8.71 12.09 -3.03
CA TYR A 153 8.83 13.49 -2.63
C TYR A 153 7.45 14.16 -2.48
N THR A 154 6.57 13.99 -3.47
CA THR A 154 5.22 14.55 -3.44
C THR A 154 4.39 13.99 -2.30
N LEU A 155 4.51 12.68 -2.03
CA LEU A 155 3.86 12.05 -0.87
C LEU A 155 4.38 12.64 0.44
N ASP A 156 5.68 12.95 0.51
CA ASP A 156 6.28 13.58 1.69
C ASP A 156 5.68 14.97 1.95
N GLU A 157 5.75 15.85 0.94
CA GLU A 157 5.24 17.23 1.03
C GLU A 157 3.75 17.28 1.37
N LEU A 158 2.94 16.44 0.70
CA LEU A 158 1.49 16.49 0.87
C LEU A 158 1.00 15.74 2.10
N LEU A 159 1.62 14.60 2.48
CA LEU A 159 1.02 13.67 3.44
C LEU A 159 1.76 13.57 4.77
N LEU A 160 3.03 13.98 4.89
CA LEU A 160 3.81 13.78 6.14
C LEU A 160 3.08 14.31 7.37
N ASN A 161 2.45 15.48 7.27
CA ASN A 161 1.74 16.13 8.38
C ASN A 161 0.22 15.96 8.35
N ARG A 162 -0.32 15.07 7.50
CA ARG A 162 -1.76 14.79 7.40
C ARG A 162 -2.10 13.47 8.05
N ASN A 163 -3.34 13.35 8.51
CA ASN A 163 -3.87 12.10 9.04
C ASN A 163 -4.25 11.13 7.90
N ALA A 164 -3.24 10.58 7.23
CA ALA A 164 -3.40 9.72 6.06
C ALA A 164 -2.73 8.35 6.22
N LEU A 165 -3.40 7.32 5.70
CA LEU A 165 -2.90 5.97 5.53
C LEU A 165 -2.52 5.75 4.06
N ILE A 166 -1.32 5.25 3.80
CA ILE A 166 -0.90 4.87 2.45
C ILE A 166 -0.93 3.34 2.32
N VAL A 167 -1.63 2.84 1.32
CA VAL A 167 -1.76 1.41 1.03
C VAL A 167 -1.07 1.12 -0.29
N TYR A 168 0.12 0.50 -0.21
CA TYR A 168 0.91 0.09 -1.36
C TYR A 168 0.53 -1.33 -1.79
N CYS A 169 -0.11 -1.45 -2.95
CA CYS A 169 -0.48 -2.71 -3.56
C CYS A 169 0.74 -3.32 -4.28
N CYS A 170 1.28 -4.39 -3.69
CA CYS A 170 2.43 -5.14 -4.19
C CYS A 170 2.38 -6.60 -3.72
N ASP A 171 2.68 -7.53 -4.61
CA ASP A 171 2.76 -8.95 -4.27
C ASP A 171 4.21 -9.27 -3.91
N VAL A 172 4.50 -9.28 -2.62
CA VAL A 172 5.77 -9.82 -2.08
C VAL A 172 5.60 -11.32 -1.92
N PRO A 173 6.29 -12.16 -2.72
CA PRO A 173 6.07 -13.60 -2.68
C PRO A 173 6.43 -14.18 -1.32
N ALA A 174 5.62 -15.13 -0.85
CA ALA A 174 5.99 -15.94 0.30
C ALA A 174 7.02 -17.04 -0.06
N SER A 175 7.63 -17.02 -1.25
CA SER A 175 8.20 -18.22 -1.91
C SER A 175 9.42 -18.88 -1.26
N SER A 176 10.03 -18.29 -0.24
CA SER A 176 10.87 -19.02 0.73
C SER A 176 11.31 -18.08 1.87
N PRO A 177 11.66 -18.59 3.06
CA PRO A 177 12.28 -17.78 4.11
C PRO A 177 13.56 -17.08 3.67
N GLU A 178 14.38 -17.72 2.83
CA GLU A 178 15.65 -17.15 2.34
C GLU A 178 15.44 -15.92 1.46
N GLU A 179 14.44 -15.97 0.58
CA GLU A 179 14.10 -14.86 -0.29
C GLU A 179 13.51 -13.68 0.48
N LEU A 180 12.66 -13.96 1.46
CA LEU A 180 12.15 -12.94 2.37
C LEU A 180 13.29 -12.28 3.15
N GLU A 181 14.24 -13.06 3.65
CA GLU A 181 15.40 -12.51 4.37
C GLU A 181 16.29 -11.67 3.44
N LYS A 182 16.49 -12.10 2.20
CA LYS A 182 17.16 -11.29 1.17
C LYS A 182 16.43 -9.97 0.97
N LEU A 183 15.10 -9.97 0.84
CA LEU A 183 14.32 -8.74 0.68
C LEU A 183 14.41 -7.84 1.92
N ARG A 184 14.27 -8.39 3.13
CA ARG A 184 14.44 -7.65 4.40
C ARG A 184 15.82 -7.02 4.48
N SER A 185 16.87 -7.76 4.11
CA SER A 185 18.23 -7.25 4.09
C SER A 185 18.40 -6.11 3.08
N LEU A 186 17.70 -6.14 1.94
CA LEU A 186 17.70 -5.03 0.97
C LEU A 186 16.97 -3.80 1.53
N VAL A 187 15.86 -4.00 2.24
CA VAL A 187 15.08 -2.92 2.87
C VAL A 187 15.82 -2.28 4.05
N VAL A 188 16.54 -3.07 4.85
CA VAL A 188 17.25 -2.58 6.05
C VAL A 188 18.66 -2.08 5.72
N ASN A 189 19.45 -2.87 4.99
CA ASN A 189 20.90 -2.65 4.88
C ASN A 189 21.32 -1.89 3.62
N ASN A 190 20.52 -1.88 2.56
CA ASN A 190 20.96 -1.31 1.29
C ASN A 190 20.54 0.15 1.11
N LYS A 191 21.51 0.95 0.63
CA LYS A 191 21.27 2.25 0.00
C LYS A 191 20.28 2.03 -1.15
N GLU A 192 19.38 2.98 -1.35
CA GLU A 192 18.33 3.00 -2.39
C GLU A 192 18.75 2.33 -3.72
N SER A 193 19.97 2.61 -4.20
CA SER A 193 20.53 2.05 -5.44
C SER A 193 20.52 0.52 -5.51
N GLY A 194 20.79 -0.18 -4.40
CA GLY A 194 20.81 -1.64 -4.36
C GLY A 194 19.42 -2.25 -4.50
N LEU A 195 18.43 -1.67 -3.81
CA LEU A 195 17.03 -2.08 -3.94
C LEU A 195 16.49 -1.76 -5.34
N MET A 196 16.85 -0.60 -5.89
CA MET A 196 16.47 -0.18 -7.24
C MET A 196 17.04 -1.12 -8.30
N HIS A 197 18.28 -1.57 -8.14
CA HIS A 197 18.88 -2.56 -9.03
C HIS A 197 18.11 -3.89 -8.98
N TYR A 198 17.83 -4.40 -7.77
CA TYR A 198 17.07 -5.65 -7.61
C TYR A 198 15.68 -5.57 -8.27
N LEU A 199 14.91 -4.51 -8.00
CA LEU A 199 13.54 -4.37 -8.52
C LEU A 199 13.44 -4.03 -10.02
N ASN A 200 14.54 -3.64 -10.65
CA ASN A 200 14.63 -3.47 -12.10
C ASN A 200 15.28 -4.68 -12.80
N SER A 201 15.81 -5.65 -12.05
CA SER A 201 16.42 -6.85 -12.60
C SER A 201 15.38 -7.90 -13.00
N ASN A 202 15.80 -8.84 -13.84
CA ASN A 202 15.02 -10.04 -14.16
C ASN A 202 14.96 -11.05 -13.00
N GLU A 203 15.71 -10.82 -11.93
CA GLU A 203 15.72 -11.66 -10.72
C GLU A 203 14.67 -11.21 -9.69
N LYS A 204 13.93 -10.13 -9.97
CA LYS A 204 12.88 -9.66 -9.08
C LYS A 204 11.73 -10.66 -9.04
N THR A 205 11.20 -10.84 -7.85
CA THR A 205 10.04 -11.72 -7.62
C THR A 205 8.83 -10.94 -7.11
N VAL A 206 9.06 -9.74 -6.55
CA VAL A 206 8.02 -8.78 -6.17
C VAL A 206 7.27 -8.27 -7.41
N LYS A 207 5.95 -8.49 -7.47
CA LYS A 207 5.06 -7.79 -8.42
C LYS A 207 4.55 -6.51 -7.79
N GLY A 208 4.29 -5.49 -8.60
CA GLY A 208 4.02 -4.14 -8.06
C GLY A 208 5.27 -3.45 -7.50
N ALA A 209 6.45 -3.78 -8.06
CA ALA A 209 7.75 -3.33 -7.57
C ALA A 209 7.89 -1.80 -7.43
N ARG A 210 7.13 -1.02 -8.22
CA ARG A 210 7.16 0.44 -8.16
C ARG A 210 6.42 0.98 -6.93
N ALA A 211 5.25 0.44 -6.65
CA ALA A 211 4.49 0.76 -5.44
C ALA A 211 5.30 0.33 -4.20
N PHE A 212 5.87 -0.88 -4.24
CA PHE A 212 6.78 -1.35 -3.19
C PHE A 212 7.95 -0.38 -2.97
N MET A 213 8.67 0.00 -4.03
CA MET A 213 9.81 0.92 -3.92
C MET A 213 9.40 2.27 -3.36
N SER A 214 8.32 2.87 -3.88
CA SER A 214 7.79 4.14 -3.40
C SER A 214 7.53 4.06 -1.89
N GLY A 215 6.89 2.99 -1.41
CA GLY A 215 6.66 2.81 0.03
C GLY A 215 7.94 2.70 0.85
N ILE A 216 8.98 2.02 0.36
CA ILE A 216 10.27 1.98 1.06
C ILE A 216 10.93 3.37 1.11
N LEU A 217 10.86 4.16 0.04
CA LEU A 217 11.43 5.51 -0.02
C LEU A 217 10.70 6.47 0.92
N VAL A 218 9.36 6.48 0.88
CA VAL A 218 8.55 7.35 1.75
C VAL A 218 8.74 6.95 3.21
N ALA A 219 8.71 5.65 3.55
CA ALA A 219 8.96 5.19 4.91
C ALA A 219 10.32 5.69 5.43
N ARG A 220 11.38 5.59 4.62
CA ARG A 220 12.71 6.09 4.99
C ARG A 220 12.73 7.62 5.16
N SER A 221 12.09 8.38 4.25
CA SER A 221 12.02 9.85 4.37
C SER A 221 11.34 10.25 5.68
N TRP A 222 10.26 9.55 6.04
CA TRP A 222 9.47 9.84 7.24
C TRP A 222 10.10 9.30 8.54
N GLY A 223 11.20 8.57 8.46
CA GLY A 223 11.81 7.90 9.62
C GLY A 223 10.99 6.73 10.17
N TYR A 224 10.28 6.01 9.28
CA TYR A 224 9.51 4.81 9.58
C TYR A 224 10.32 3.55 9.23
N ASP A 225 10.26 2.57 10.12
CA ASP A 225 10.81 1.24 9.91
C ASP A 225 9.77 0.36 9.21
N VAL A 226 10.18 -0.25 8.10
CA VAL A 226 9.35 -1.18 7.33
C VAL A 226 9.56 -2.61 7.84
N GLU A 227 8.48 -3.27 8.23
CA GLU A 227 8.47 -4.65 8.67
C GLU A 227 7.50 -5.49 7.83
N PHE A 228 7.96 -6.65 7.39
CA PHE A 228 7.13 -7.66 6.74
C PHE A 228 6.74 -8.74 7.76
N LEU A 229 5.63 -9.44 7.52
CA LEU A 229 5.25 -10.62 8.28
C LEU A 229 6.19 -11.79 7.99
N ASP A 230 6.32 -12.69 8.98
CA ASP A 230 7.10 -13.91 8.81
C ASP A 230 6.47 -14.83 7.75
N HIS A 231 7.29 -15.67 7.13
CA HIS A 231 6.80 -16.64 6.16
C HIS A 231 5.75 -17.58 6.79
N ILE A 232 4.63 -17.75 6.09
CA ILE A 232 3.61 -18.76 6.38
C ILE A 232 3.45 -19.64 5.15
N GLU A 233 3.61 -20.95 5.29
CA GLU A 233 3.55 -21.92 4.17
C GLU A 233 2.26 -21.82 3.35
N SER A 234 1.14 -21.47 3.98
CA SER A 234 -0.15 -21.36 3.31
C SER A 234 -0.38 -20.03 2.58
N ALA A 235 0.46 -19.02 2.83
CA ALA A 235 0.31 -17.69 2.24
C ALA A 235 0.95 -17.63 0.85
N THR A 236 0.26 -17.00 -0.10
CA THR A 236 0.82 -16.74 -1.44
C THR A 236 1.72 -15.51 -1.44
N ASN A 237 1.31 -14.47 -0.71
CA ASN A 237 2.02 -13.21 -0.58
C ASN A 237 2.17 -12.82 0.89
N ILE A 238 3.29 -12.20 1.22
CA ILE A 238 3.58 -11.63 2.54
C ILE A 238 3.12 -10.18 2.56
N CYS A 239 2.47 -9.79 3.65
CA CYS A 239 2.09 -8.40 3.87
C CYS A 239 3.11 -7.70 4.78
N GLY A 240 3.13 -6.37 4.75
CA GLY A 240 4.02 -5.57 5.58
C GLY A 240 3.39 -4.25 6.00
N TYR A 241 4.09 -3.52 6.83
CA TYR A 241 3.67 -2.23 7.35
C TYR A 241 4.88 -1.37 7.69
N ALA A 242 4.71 -0.06 7.69
CA ALA A 242 5.72 0.87 8.18
C ALA A 242 5.25 1.50 9.50
N LYS A 243 6.11 1.46 10.51
CA LYS A 243 5.86 2.03 11.84
C LYS A 243 6.93 3.05 12.20
N ARG A 244 6.55 4.04 13.00
CA ARG A 244 7.53 4.90 13.66
C ARG A 244 7.98 4.23 14.96
N THR A 245 9.28 4.00 15.09
CA THR A 245 9.87 3.54 16.36
C THR A 245 10.10 4.78 17.22
N GLU A 246 9.54 4.86 18.43
CA GLU A 246 9.91 5.94 19.34
C GLU A 246 11.42 5.88 19.61
N PRO A 247 12.14 7.02 19.69
CA PRO A 247 13.45 7.00 20.29
C PRO A 247 13.30 6.42 21.70
N GLN A 248 14.03 5.34 22.00
CA GLN A 248 14.16 4.85 23.38
C GLN A 248 14.55 6.06 24.22
N MET A 249 13.66 6.50 25.12
CA MET A 249 14.01 7.49 26.13
C MET A 249 15.16 6.89 26.95
N ALA A 250 16.37 7.39 26.68
CA ALA A 250 17.58 7.06 27.44
C ALA A 250 17.54 7.69 28.83
#